data_AF-A0A925MWE3-F1
#
_entry.id   AF-A0A925MWE3-F1
#
_cell.length_a   1.000
_cell.length_b   1.000
_cell.length_c   1.000
_cell.angle_alpha   90.00
_cell.angle_beta   90.00
_cell.angle_gamma   90.00
#
_symmetry.space_group_name_H-M   'P 1'
#
loop_
_entity.id
_entity.type
_entity.pdbx_description
1 polymer ?
#
loop_
_entity_poly.entity_id
_entity_poly.type
_entity_poly.pdbx_seq_one_letter_code
_entity_poly.pdbx_strand_id
1 'polypeptide(L)'
;MRLIAAALAIALAAPAAAETVVVTADRMVDVLAGRVVEEPVVVITDGRIASVVGRGGARPVIPEGATRIDLPGHTLLPGLIDLHVHLDSSPYYGGYDTLGYTDLFQTVMGPGHARDMLEAGFTTVRNVGSGDYADVAYMQAIDEGRMVGPRIVPAAHALGATGGHCDDTYMPPSMYRPSPGVGNGPQELRQRVREQRRHGAQVIKVCATGGVFSRNTTPGQQQLSEEELAAIADEA
;
A
#
# COMPACT_ATOMS: atom_id res chain seq x y z
N MET A 1 48.73 -20.49 45.89
CA MET A 1 47.47 -19.74 45.73
C MET A 1 47.55 -19.05 44.36
N ARG A 2 46.76 -19.53 43.39
CA ARG A 2 46.93 -19.21 41.95
C ARG A 2 46.30 -17.85 41.62
N LEU A 3 47.06 -16.97 40.98
CA LEU A 3 46.60 -15.71 40.39
C LEU A 3 45.91 -16.02 39.06
N ILE A 4 44.63 -15.68 38.94
CA ILE A 4 43.85 -15.79 37.69
C ILE A 4 43.86 -14.40 37.03
N ALA A 5 44.46 -14.30 35.85
CA ALA A 5 44.39 -13.12 35.01
C ALA A 5 43.12 -13.18 34.15
N ALA A 6 42.24 -12.18 34.28
CA ALA A 6 41.07 -12.02 33.43
C ALA A 6 41.47 -11.24 32.17
N ALA A 7 41.40 -11.88 31.00
CA ALA A 7 41.56 -11.22 29.70
C ALA A 7 40.21 -10.63 29.26
N LEU A 8 40.14 -9.30 29.14
CA LEU A 8 38.99 -8.58 28.65
C LEU A 8 39.00 -8.61 27.12
N ALA A 9 38.11 -9.39 26.50
CA ALA A 9 37.92 -9.40 25.06
C ALA A 9 37.08 -8.17 24.64
N ILE A 10 37.72 -7.18 24.03
CA ILE A 10 37.04 -6.05 23.40
C ILE A 10 36.57 -6.53 22.02
N ALA A 11 35.26 -6.77 21.88
CA ALA A 11 34.64 -6.98 20.58
C ALA A 11 34.63 -5.63 19.83
N LEU A 12 35.47 -5.50 18.82
CA LEU A 12 35.40 -4.40 17.85
C LEU A 12 34.16 -4.62 16.98
N ALA A 13 33.08 -3.88 17.26
CA ALA A 13 31.98 -3.75 16.32
C ALA A 13 32.51 -3.04 15.07
N ALA A 14 32.55 -3.75 13.94
CA ALA A 14 32.83 -3.13 12.65
C ALA A 14 31.72 -2.09 12.38
N PRO A 15 32.06 -0.86 11.93
CA PRO A 15 31.04 0.08 11.51
C PRO A 15 30.24 -0.56 10.37
N ALA A 16 28.92 -0.61 10.51
CA ALA A 16 28.06 -0.97 9.40
C ALA A 16 28.32 0.04 8.28
N ALA A 17 28.91 -0.42 7.17
CA ALA A 17 29.11 0.44 6.00
C ALA A 17 27.73 0.75 5.42
N ALA A 18 27.38 2.04 5.36
CA ALA A 18 26.13 2.49 4.76
C ALA A 18 26.05 2.02 3.31
N GLU A 19 24.94 1.41 2.91
CA GLU A 19 24.77 0.92 1.55
C GLU A 19 24.54 2.12 0.64
N THR A 20 25.56 2.47 -0.13
CA THR A 20 25.50 3.59 -1.07
C THR A 20 25.32 3.07 -2.49
N VAL A 21 24.23 3.50 -3.13
CA VAL A 21 23.92 3.23 -4.54
C VAL A 21 23.97 4.53 -5.33
N VAL A 22 24.64 4.52 -6.47
CA VAL A 22 24.68 5.64 -7.40
C VAL A 22 23.98 5.23 -8.69
N VAL A 23 22.94 5.99 -9.04
CA VAL A 23 22.16 5.77 -10.27
C VAL A 23 22.46 6.90 -11.25
N THR A 24 22.80 6.54 -12.49
CA THR A 24 22.94 7.47 -13.60
C THR A 24 21.97 7.12 -14.73
N ALA A 25 21.53 8.12 -15.48
CA ALA A 25 20.64 7.97 -16.62
C ALA A 25 20.81 9.15 -17.59
N ASP A 26 20.14 9.11 -18.73
CA ASP A 26 20.14 10.24 -19.67
C ASP A 26 19.33 11.41 -19.11
N ARG A 27 18.19 11.12 -18.48
CA ARG A 27 17.23 12.13 -18.02
C ARG A 27 16.59 11.75 -16.68
N MET A 28 16.12 12.73 -15.94
CA MET A 28 15.20 12.57 -14.81
C MET A 28 14.13 13.67 -14.86
N VAL A 29 12.89 13.33 -14.50
CA VAL A 29 11.83 14.33 -14.35
C VAL A 29 11.85 14.92 -12.93
N ASP A 30 12.05 16.24 -12.84
CA ASP A 30 11.79 17.01 -11.62
C ASP A 30 10.32 17.42 -11.64
N VAL A 31 9.49 16.63 -10.96
CA VAL A 31 8.02 16.80 -10.94
C VAL A 31 7.56 18.06 -10.20
N LEU A 32 8.40 18.62 -9.31
CA LEU A 32 8.07 19.86 -8.59
C LEU A 32 8.37 21.08 -9.45
N ALA A 33 9.53 21.10 -10.11
CA ALA A 33 9.90 22.20 -11.00
C ALA A 33 9.31 22.07 -12.42
N GLY A 34 8.70 20.93 -12.76
CA GLY A 34 8.10 20.68 -14.06
C GLY A 34 9.11 20.64 -15.21
N ARG A 35 10.33 20.17 -14.95
CA ARG A 35 11.45 20.19 -15.92
C ARG A 35 12.18 18.86 -15.98
N VAL A 36 12.95 18.68 -17.06
CA VAL A 36 13.88 17.56 -17.20
C VAL A 36 15.27 17.97 -16.68
N VAL A 37 15.86 17.10 -15.89
CA VAL A 37 17.27 17.15 -15.48
C VAL A 37 18.05 16.24 -16.43
N GLU A 38 18.96 16.81 -17.20
CA GLU A 38 19.86 16.08 -18.10
C GLU A 38 21.03 15.47 -17.34
N GLU A 39 21.44 14.26 -17.73
CA GLU A 39 22.56 13.50 -17.16
C GLU A 39 22.59 13.48 -15.61
N PRO A 40 21.46 13.11 -14.97
CA PRO A 40 21.36 13.05 -13.52
C PRO A 40 22.34 12.03 -12.93
N VAL A 41 22.92 12.39 -11.79
CA VAL A 41 23.57 11.47 -10.86
C VAL A 41 22.79 11.53 -9.56
N VAL A 42 22.15 10.42 -9.22
CA VAL A 42 21.35 10.24 -8.00
C VAL A 42 22.17 9.39 -7.03
N VAL A 43 22.45 9.93 -5.85
CA VAL A 43 23.12 9.20 -4.77
C VAL A 43 22.06 8.79 -3.75
N ILE A 44 22.00 7.49 -3.48
CA ILE A 44 21.09 6.87 -2.52
C ILE A 44 21.94 6.27 -1.41
N THR A 45 21.60 6.58 -0.16
CA THR A 45 22.26 6.02 1.02
C THR A 45 21.18 5.50 1.95
N ASP A 46 21.28 4.22 2.34
CA ASP A 46 20.34 3.54 3.23
C ASP A 46 18.87 3.72 2.81
N GLY A 47 18.61 3.55 1.51
CA GLY A 47 17.28 3.63 0.91
C GLY A 47 16.71 5.06 0.77
N ARG A 48 17.49 6.11 1.04
CA ARG A 48 17.07 7.51 0.89
C ARG A 48 17.93 8.22 -0.16
N ILE A 49 17.30 9.08 -0.96
CA ILE A 49 18.03 9.95 -1.89
C ILE A 49 18.79 11.00 -1.07
N ALA A 50 20.11 10.88 -1.06
CA ALA A 50 21.02 11.79 -0.37
C ALA A 50 21.32 13.05 -1.21
N SER A 51 21.43 12.89 -2.53
CA SER A 51 21.63 14.02 -3.45
C SER A 51 21.22 13.69 -4.87
N VAL A 52 20.89 14.73 -5.63
CA VAL A 52 20.70 14.67 -7.08
C VAL A 52 21.45 15.83 -7.71
N VAL A 53 22.30 15.54 -8.69
CA VAL A 53 22.98 16.57 -9.48
C VAL A 53 22.75 16.32 -10.98
N GLY A 54 22.46 17.38 -11.73
CA GLY A 54 22.34 17.32 -13.19
C GLY A 54 23.64 17.69 -13.89
N ARG A 55 23.60 17.70 -15.22
CA ARG A 55 24.69 18.17 -16.08
C ARG A 55 25.19 19.55 -15.66
N GLY A 56 26.52 19.69 -15.55
CA GLY A 56 27.18 20.94 -15.15
C GLY A 56 27.17 21.22 -13.64
N GLY A 57 26.51 20.38 -12.84
CA GLY A 57 26.59 20.43 -11.38
C GLY A 57 27.90 19.86 -10.84
N ALA A 58 28.30 20.30 -9.64
CA ALA A 58 29.42 19.69 -8.93
C ALA A 58 29.10 18.22 -8.62
N ARG A 59 29.90 17.29 -9.16
CA ARG A 59 29.68 15.86 -8.94
C ARG A 59 29.92 15.51 -7.47
N PRO A 60 29.04 14.71 -6.83
CA PRO A 60 29.22 14.30 -5.45
C PRO A 60 30.45 13.40 -5.30
N VAL A 61 31.06 13.42 -4.12
CA VAL A 61 32.09 12.44 -3.76
C VAL A 61 31.40 11.10 -3.56
N ILE A 62 31.72 10.12 -4.41
CA ILE A 62 31.18 8.77 -4.34
C ILE A 62 32.13 7.92 -3.50
N PRO A 63 31.68 7.33 -2.37
CA PRO A 63 32.51 6.44 -1.56
C PRO A 63 33.06 5.27 -2.38
N GLU A 64 34.28 4.82 -2.05
CA GLU A 64 34.81 3.55 -2.58
C GLU A 64 33.90 2.40 -2.15
N GLY A 65 33.55 1.52 -3.10
CA GLY A 65 32.64 0.39 -2.86
C GLY A 65 31.15 0.68 -3.08
N ALA A 66 30.76 1.90 -3.45
CA ALA A 66 29.37 2.20 -3.81
C ALA A 66 28.90 1.36 -5.02
N THR A 67 27.69 0.80 -4.94
CA THR A 67 27.04 0.10 -6.05
C THR A 67 26.67 1.11 -7.13
N ARG A 68 27.02 0.81 -8.39
CA ARG A 68 26.71 1.69 -9.53
C ARG A 68 25.66 1.05 -10.44
N ILE A 69 24.66 1.82 -10.81
CA ILE A 69 23.59 1.44 -11.73
C ILE A 69 23.55 2.49 -12.84
N ASP A 70 23.98 2.10 -14.04
CA ASP A 70 23.97 2.97 -15.21
C ASP A 70 22.80 2.59 -16.13
N LEU A 71 21.92 3.54 -16.42
CA LEU A 71 20.68 3.35 -17.19
C LEU A 71 20.67 4.24 -18.45
N PRO A 72 21.59 4.02 -19.41
CA PRO A 72 21.63 4.82 -20.64
C PRO A 72 20.33 4.66 -21.43
N GLY A 73 19.88 5.71 -22.11
CA GLY A 73 18.63 5.73 -22.87
C GLY A 73 17.35 5.85 -22.02
N HIS A 74 17.46 5.84 -20.69
CA HIS A 74 16.29 5.87 -19.79
C HIS A 74 16.04 7.28 -19.22
N THR A 75 14.78 7.51 -18.87
CA THR A 75 14.34 8.67 -18.09
C THR A 75 13.90 8.18 -16.72
N LEU A 76 14.49 8.71 -15.65
CA LEU A 76 14.11 8.41 -14.28
C LEU A 76 12.86 9.21 -13.87
N LEU A 77 11.94 8.54 -13.17
CA LEU A 77 10.79 9.14 -12.52
C LEU A 77 10.74 8.73 -11.06
N PRO A 78 10.10 9.53 -10.17
CA PRO A 78 9.64 9.01 -8.89
C PRO A 78 8.76 7.77 -9.11
N GLY A 79 8.84 6.81 -8.20
CA GLY A 79 7.96 5.64 -8.23
C GLY A 79 6.49 6.06 -8.22
N LEU A 80 5.67 5.37 -9.02
CA LEU A 80 4.25 5.73 -9.19
C LEU A 80 3.45 5.40 -7.93
N ILE A 81 2.33 6.11 -7.76
CA ILE A 81 1.40 5.94 -6.65
C ILE A 81 0.00 5.71 -7.22
N ASP A 82 -0.65 4.61 -6.83
CA ASP A 82 -2.07 4.38 -7.11
C ASP A 82 -2.88 4.57 -5.82
N LEU A 83 -3.93 5.37 -5.87
CA LEU A 83 -4.76 5.71 -4.72
C LEU A 83 -6.04 4.87 -4.61
N HIS A 84 -6.27 3.92 -5.51
CA HIS A 84 -7.48 3.09 -5.51
C HIS A 84 -7.25 1.71 -6.12
N VAL A 85 -6.74 0.78 -5.31
CA VAL A 85 -6.56 -0.62 -5.72
C VAL A 85 -7.33 -1.59 -4.82
N HIS A 86 -7.51 -2.81 -5.32
CA HIS A 86 -8.01 -3.96 -4.59
C HIS A 86 -7.13 -5.17 -4.92
N LEU A 87 -6.08 -5.39 -4.13
CA LEU A 87 -5.08 -6.44 -4.36
C LEU A 87 -5.68 -7.83 -4.16
N ASP A 88 -6.61 -8.00 -3.23
CA ASP A 88 -7.35 -9.23 -2.96
C ASP A 88 -8.69 -9.29 -3.72
N SER A 89 -8.71 -8.82 -4.97
CA SER A 89 -9.91 -8.90 -5.80
C SER A 89 -9.58 -9.17 -7.25
N SER A 90 -10.57 -9.65 -8.01
CA SER A 90 -10.45 -9.90 -9.44
C SER A 90 -11.73 -9.52 -10.17
N PRO A 91 -11.63 -8.85 -11.33
CA PRO A 91 -12.81 -8.56 -12.15
C PRO A 91 -13.42 -9.82 -12.79
N TYR A 92 -12.72 -10.96 -12.73
CA TYR A 92 -13.15 -12.21 -13.35
C TYR A 92 -13.85 -13.17 -12.37
N TYR A 93 -13.73 -12.92 -11.06
CA TYR A 93 -14.24 -13.81 -10.01
C TYR A 93 -15.11 -13.03 -9.03
N GLY A 94 -16.27 -12.56 -9.50
CA GLY A 94 -17.20 -11.72 -8.74
C GLY A 94 -18.63 -12.26 -8.70
N GLY A 95 -19.49 -11.62 -7.90
CA GLY A 95 -20.90 -12.02 -7.79
C GLY A 95 -21.04 -13.50 -7.38
N TYR A 96 -21.83 -14.26 -8.13
CA TYR A 96 -22.08 -15.68 -7.85
C TYR A 96 -20.89 -16.59 -8.13
N ASP A 97 -19.92 -16.17 -8.95
CA ASP A 97 -18.75 -17.01 -9.27
C ASP A 97 -17.90 -17.27 -8.03
N THR A 98 -17.97 -16.38 -7.03
CA THR A 98 -17.29 -16.52 -5.74
C THR A 98 -17.69 -17.80 -5.00
N LEU A 99 -18.92 -18.31 -5.20
CA LEU A 99 -19.40 -19.54 -4.59
C LEU A 99 -18.65 -20.80 -5.06
N GLY A 100 -17.92 -20.71 -6.17
CA GLY A 100 -17.08 -21.80 -6.69
C GLY A 100 -15.72 -21.91 -6.01
N TYR A 101 -15.37 -20.98 -5.12
CA TYR A 101 -14.05 -20.89 -4.49
C TYR A 101 -14.15 -20.89 -2.97
N THR A 102 -13.03 -21.22 -2.31
CA THR A 102 -12.91 -21.05 -0.86
C THR A 102 -12.74 -19.58 -0.49
N ASP A 103 -13.16 -19.20 0.72
CA ASP A 103 -13.05 -17.84 1.26
C ASP A 103 -11.63 -17.25 1.13
N LEU A 104 -10.58 -18.10 1.19
CA LEU A 104 -9.18 -17.68 1.09
C LEU A 104 -8.67 -17.47 -0.35
N PHE A 105 -9.46 -17.80 -1.37
CA PHE A 105 -9.00 -17.80 -2.76
C PHE A 105 -8.53 -16.42 -3.21
N GLN A 106 -9.32 -15.38 -2.96
CA GLN A 106 -8.97 -13.99 -3.31
C GLN A 106 -7.76 -13.50 -2.51
N THR A 107 -7.64 -13.92 -1.25
CA THR A 107 -6.46 -13.62 -0.41
C THR A 107 -5.17 -14.22 -0.98
N VAL A 108 -5.24 -15.41 -1.56
CA VAL A 108 -4.06 -16.06 -2.16
C VAL A 108 -3.64 -15.40 -3.48
N MET A 109 -4.53 -14.69 -4.15
CA MET A 109 -4.21 -13.95 -5.39
C MET A 109 -3.43 -12.66 -5.13
N GLY A 110 -3.64 -12.03 -3.97
CA GLY A 110 -3.04 -10.73 -3.61
C GLY A 110 -1.52 -10.63 -3.76
N PRO A 111 -0.73 -11.63 -3.34
CA PRO A 111 0.71 -11.65 -3.57
C PRO A 111 1.14 -11.50 -5.03
N GLY A 112 0.43 -12.13 -5.96
CA GLY A 112 0.67 -11.98 -7.39
C GLY A 112 0.39 -10.54 -7.86
N HIS A 113 -0.79 -10.02 -7.52
CA HIS A 113 -1.19 -8.67 -7.92
C HIS A 113 -0.27 -7.59 -7.34
N ALA A 114 0.18 -7.72 -6.08
CA ALA A 114 1.10 -6.78 -5.47
C ALA A 114 2.46 -6.76 -6.17
N ARG A 115 2.97 -7.93 -6.57
CA ARG A 115 4.19 -8.03 -7.38
C ARG A 115 4.00 -7.38 -8.75
N ASP A 116 2.90 -7.67 -9.43
CA ASP A 116 2.60 -7.08 -10.75
C ASP A 116 2.54 -5.54 -10.68
N MET A 117 1.95 -4.97 -9.62
CA MET A 117 1.93 -3.52 -9.39
C MET A 117 3.34 -2.94 -9.23
N LEU A 118 4.21 -3.62 -8.47
CA LEU A 118 5.59 -3.17 -8.29
C LEU A 118 6.39 -3.24 -9.59
N GLU A 119 6.25 -4.33 -10.35
CA GLU A 119 6.91 -4.52 -11.64
C GLU A 119 6.40 -3.51 -12.69
N ALA A 120 5.15 -3.04 -12.57
CA ALA A 120 4.60 -1.95 -13.37
C ALA A 120 5.08 -0.54 -12.93
N GLY A 121 5.89 -0.43 -11.88
CA GLY A 121 6.48 0.83 -11.41
C GLY A 121 5.70 1.55 -10.31
N PHE A 122 4.62 0.95 -9.79
CA PHE A 122 3.94 1.46 -8.60
C PHE A 122 4.70 1.04 -7.35
N THR A 123 5.21 2.02 -6.61
CA THR A 123 6.01 1.78 -5.39
C THR A 123 5.21 2.02 -4.12
N THR A 124 4.03 2.63 -4.23
CA THR A 124 3.07 2.80 -3.14
C THR A 124 1.66 2.68 -3.69
N VAL A 125 0.79 1.96 -2.99
CA VAL A 125 -0.61 1.79 -3.35
C VAL A 125 -1.51 2.01 -2.14
N ARG A 126 -2.70 2.57 -2.35
CA ARG A 126 -3.75 2.62 -1.34
C ARG A 126 -4.79 1.56 -1.67
N ASN A 127 -4.81 0.49 -0.87
CA ASN A 127 -5.80 -0.57 -1.01
C ASN A 127 -7.07 -0.12 -0.29
N VAL A 128 -8.17 0.04 -1.03
CA VAL A 128 -9.36 0.76 -0.52
C VAL A 128 -10.52 -0.15 -0.15
N GLY A 129 -10.28 -1.44 0.01
CA GLY A 129 -11.28 -2.38 0.49
C GLY A 129 -10.77 -3.79 0.35
N SER A 130 -10.89 -4.57 1.42
CA SER A 130 -10.36 -5.93 1.51
C SER A 130 -11.25 -6.83 2.37
N GLY A 131 -11.27 -8.12 2.05
CA GLY A 131 -11.83 -9.17 2.91
C GLY A 131 -10.81 -9.61 3.95
N ASP A 132 -11.29 -9.99 5.14
CA ASP A 132 -10.50 -10.57 6.23
C ASP A 132 -9.18 -9.84 6.58
N TYR A 133 -9.15 -8.50 6.43
CA TYR A 133 -7.96 -7.67 6.64
C TYR A 133 -6.74 -8.09 5.79
N ALA A 134 -6.96 -8.71 4.63
CA ALA A 134 -5.89 -9.24 3.80
C ALA A 134 -4.92 -8.15 3.33
N ASP A 135 -5.41 -6.95 3.04
CA ASP A 135 -4.56 -5.81 2.69
C ASP A 135 -3.60 -5.37 3.81
N VAL A 136 -4.04 -5.43 5.07
CA VAL A 136 -3.17 -5.24 6.24
C VAL A 136 -2.14 -6.36 6.35
N ALA A 137 -2.54 -7.61 6.11
CA ALA A 137 -1.63 -8.76 6.14
C ALA A 137 -0.54 -8.63 5.04
N TYR A 138 -0.91 -8.19 3.83
CA TYR A 138 0.06 -7.93 2.77
C TYR A 138 1.01 -6.79 3.13
N MET A 139 0.50 -5.70 3.70
CA MET A 139 1.33 -4.59 4.19
C MET A 139 2.38 -5.11 5.18
N GLN A 140 1.96 -5.86 6.20
CA GLN A 140 2.86 -6.44 7.20
C GLN A 140 3.90 -7.37 6.56
N ALA A 141 3.47 -8.26 5.66
CA ALA A 141 4.36 -9.17 4.98
C ALA A 141 5.39 -8.45 4.09
N ILE A 142 5.00 -7.36 3.41
CA ILE A 142 5.91 -6.54 2.61
C ILE A 142 6.88 -5.76 3.51
N ASP A 143 6.39 -5.14 4.58
CA ASP A 143 7.20 -4.38 5.52
C ASP A 143 8.24 -5.26 6.24
N GLU A 144 7.91 -6.54 6.49
CA GLU A 144 8.83 -7.54 7.03
C GLU A 144 9.72 -8.22 5.98
N GLY A 145 9.60 -7.86 4.69
CA GLY A 145 10.36 -8.45 3.60
C GLY A 145 10.02 -9.92 3.30
N ARG A 146 8.82 -10.37 3.71
CA ARG A 146 8.28 -11.72 3.44
C ARG A 146 7.52 -11.81 2.13
N MET A 147 7.10 -10.68 1.58
CA MET A 147 6.36 -10.55 0.34
C MET A 147 6.95 -9.42 -0.51
N VAL A 148 6.94 -9.59 -1.83
CA VAL A 148 7.38 -8.56 -2.77
C VAL A 148 6.15 -7.77 -3.24
N GLY A 149 6.20 -6.45 -3.13
CA GLY A 149 5.14 -5.56 -3.59
C GLY A 149 5.40 -4.09 -3.23
N PRO A 150 4.52 -3.18 -3.64
CA PRO A 150 4.57 -1.77 -3.22
C PRO A 150 4.33 -1.62 -1.72
N ARG A 151 4.69 -0.46 -1.17
CA ARG A 151 4.16 -0.04 0.14
C ARG A 151 2.64 0.04 0.06
N ILE A 152 1.95 -0.60 0.99
CA ILE A 152 0.48 -0.59 1.04
C ILE A 152 0.00 0.37 2.13
N VAL A 153 -0.97 1.21 1.78
CA VAL A 153 -1.79 1.98 2.73
C VAL A 153 -3.17 1.30 2.78
N PRO A 154 -3.44 0.45 3.78
CA PRO A 154 -4.64 -0.39 3.82
C PRO A 154 -5.85 0.35 4.37
N ALA A 155 -7.03 0.03 3.84
CA ALA A 155 -8.32 0.49 4.35
C ALA A 155 -9.06 -0.57 5.17
N ALA A 156 -8.60 -1.83 5.13
CA ALA A 156 -9.35 -2.97 5.63
C ALA A 156 -10.73 -3.05 4.97
N HIS A 157 -11.80 -3.27 5.74
CA HIS A 157 -13.14 -3.31 5.19
C HIS A 157 -13.62 -1.90 4.82
N ALA A 158 -14.20 -1.76 3.63
CA ALA A 158 -14.88 -0.54 3.25
C ALA A 158 -16.22 -0.42 3.99
N LEU A 159 -16.53 0.77 4.49
CA LEU A 159 -17.77 1.06 5.23
C LEU A 159 -18.92 1.38 4.28
N GLY A 160 -20.13 0.93 4.63
CA GLY A 160 -21.34 1.24 3.88
C GLY A 160 -22.61 0.94 4.65
N ALA A 161 -23.75 1.30 4.04
CA ALA A 161 -25.08 0.97 4.55
C ALA A 161 -25.48 -0.47 4.21
N THR A 162 -26.46 -1.01 4.93
CA THR A 162 -27.11 -2.29 4.58
C THR A 162 -27.65 -2.26 3.16
N GLY A 163 -27.34 -3.28 2.36
CA GLY A 163 -27.71 -3.35 0.95
C GLY A 163 -27.02 -2.32 0.06
N GLY A 164 -25.99 -1.64 0.58
CA GLY A 164 -25.19 -0.66 -0.14
C GLY A 164 -24.14 -1.29 -1.06
N HIS A 165 -23.31 -0.45 -1.68
CA HIS A 165 -22.26 -0.90 -2.60
C HIS A 165 -21.16 -1.69 -1.89
N CYS A 166 -20.92 -1.38 -0.61
CA CYS A 166 -19.94 -2.05 0.25
C CYS A 166 -20.53 -3.24 1.03
N ASP A 167 -21.74 -3.71 0.70
CA ASP A 167 -22.41 -4.86 1.32
C ASP A 167 -22.59 -6.02 0.32
N ASP A 168 -22.84 -7.22 0.82
CA ASP A 168 -23.21 -8.37 -0.01
C ASP A 168 -24.66 -8.25 -0.48
N THR A 169 -24.80 -8.10 -1.80
CA THR A 169 -26.09 -7.87 -2.48
C THR A 169 -26.50 -9.02 -3.40
N TYR A 170 -25.72 -10.12 -3.43
CA TYR A 170 -25.98 -11.25 -4.32
C TYR A 170 -26.75 -12.38 -3.65
N MET A 171 -26.63 -12.53 -2.32
CA MET A 171 -27.25 -13.64 -1.59
C MET A 171 -28.75 -13.46 -1.33
N PRO A 172 -29.54 -14.56 -1.34
CA PRO A 172 -30.92 -14.52 -0.85
C PRO A 172 -30.96 -14.26 0.67
N PRO A 173 -32.08 -13.76 1.22
CA PRO A 173 -32.19 -13.41 2.64
C PRO A 173 -31.81 -14.52 3.62
N SER A 174 -32.03 -15.80 3.25
CA SER A 174 -31.67 -16.95 4.10
C SER A 174 -30.17 -17.21 4.20
N MET A 175 -29.36 -16.61 3.34
CA MET A 175 -27.90 -16.75 3.31
C MET A 175 -27.17 -15.42 3.49
N TYR A 176 -27.90 -14.31 3.60
CA TYR A 176 -27.31 -12.99 3.78
C TYR A 176 -26.48 -12.90 5.06
N ARG A 177 -25.27 -12.36 4.91
CA ARG A 177 -24.40 -11.97 6.00
C ARG A 177 -23.92 -10.55 5.72
N PRO A 178 -24.14 -9.58 6.63
CA PRO A 178 -23.64 -8.23 6.41
C PRO A 178 -22.12 -8.24 6.34
N SER A 179 -21.56 -7.47 5.40
CA SER A 179 -20.12 -7.22 5.37
C SER A 179 -19.66 -6.62 6.71
N PRO A 180 -18.46 -6.96 7.23
CA PRO A 180 -17.98 -6.43 8.52
C PRO A 180 -17.91 -4.90 8.59
N GLY A 181 -17.80 -4.20 7.46
CA GLY A 181 -17.82 -2.74 7.38
C GLY A 181 -19.22 -2.10 7.38
N VAL A 182 -20.29 -2.90 7.36
CA VAL A 182 -21.67 -2.38 7.29
C VAL A 182 -22.12 -1.81 8.63
N GLY A 183 -22.75 -0.64 8.59
CA GLY A 183 -23.39 -0.02 9.75
C GLY A 183 -24.58 0.84 9.35
N ASN A 184 -25.54 0.98 10.26
CA ASN A 184 -26.77 1.74 10.07
C ASN A 184 -26.90 2.77 11.19
N GLY A 185 -26.47 3.99 10.90
CA GLY A 185 -26.49 5.11 11.82
C GLY A 185 -25.10 5.54 12.31
N PRO A 186 -24.99 6.79 12.81
CA PRO A 186 -23.71 7.42 13.16
C PRO A 186 -22.89 6.64 14.21
N GLN A 187 -23.52 6.16 15.27
CA GLN A 187 -22.81 5.49 16.37
C GLN A 187 -22.25 4.14 15.95
N GLU A 188 -23.01 3.38 15.16
CA GLU A 188 -22.54 2.10 14.64
C GLU A 188 -21.36 2.33 13.68
N LEU A 189 -21.44 3.32 12.79
CA LEU A 189 -20.36 3.60 11.85
C LEU A 189 -19.08 4.13 12.53
N ARG A 190 -19.19 4.88 13.63
CA ARG A 190 -18.03 5.20 14.49
C ARG A 190 -17.39 3.95 15.08
N GLN A 191 -18.20 2.99 15.52
CA GLN A 191 -17.68 1.71 15.98
C GLN A 191 -16.94 0.98 14.86
N ARG A 192 -17.48 0.96 13.63
CA ARG A 192 -16.82 0.33 12.47
C ARG A 192 -15.47 0.98 12.15
N VAL A 193 -15.36 2.30 12.24
CA VAL A 193 -14.06 3.01 12.10
C VAL A 193 -13.05 2.52 13.14
N ARG A 194 -13.46 2.45 14.41
CA ARG A 194 -12.59 1.97 15.50
C ARG A 194 -12.16 0.52 15.30
N GLU A 195 -13.03 -0.32 14.77
CA GLU A 195 -12.73 -1.72 14.44
C GLU A 195 -11.70 -1.81 13.30
N GLN A 196 -11.85 -1.04 12.22
CA GLN A 196 -10.84 -1.03 11.14
C GLN A 196 -9.49 -0.56 11.66
N ARG A 197 -9.47 0.53 12.45
CA ARG A 197 -8.25 1.06 13.05
C ARG A 197 -7.60 0.06 14.02
N ARG A 198 -8.40 -0.64 14.84
CA ARG A 198 -7.92 -1.69 15.76
C ARG A 198 -7.14 -2.78 15.00
N HIS A 199 -7.55 -3.07 13.78
CA HIS A 199 -6.97 -4.13 12.95
C HIS A 199 -5.95 -3.61 11.93
N GLY A 200 -5.50 -2.36 12.04
CA GLY A 200 -4.35 -1.85 11.28
C GLY A 200 -4.67 -1.09 10.00
N ALA A 201 -5.94 -0.73 9.76
CA ALA A 201 -6.28 0.22 8.70
C ALA A 201 -5.57 1.57 8.93
N GLN A 202 -5.01 2.15 7.86
CA GLN A 202 -4.37 3.46 7.87
C GLN A 202 -5.23 4.55 7.24
N VAL A 203 -6.28 4.16 6.51
CA VAL A 203 -7.31 5.05 5.95
C VAL A 203 -8.68 4.41 6.12
N ILE A 204 -9.74 5.21 6.05
CA ILE A 204 -11.13 4.72 6.05
C ILE A 204 -11.73 4.94 4.66
N LYS A 205 -12.23 3.86 4.04
CA LYS A 205 -13.03 3.92 2.82
C LYS A 205 -14.51 3.89 3.16
N VAL A 206 -15.29 4.72 2.47
CA VAL A 206 -16.76 4.66 2.49
C VAL A 206 -17.35 4.49 1.08
N CYS A 207 -18.50 3.82 1.02
CA CYS A 207 -19.43 3.83 -0.11
C CYS A 207 -20.52 4.89 0.13
N ALA A 208 -20.32 6.10 -0.40
CA ALA A 208 -21.31 7.19 -0.26
C ALA A 208 -22.48 7.05 -1.25
N THR A 209 -22.27 6.36 -2.37
CA THR A 209 -23.28 6.13 -3.42
C THR A 209 -23.27 4.68 -3.88
N GLY A 210 -24.31 4.29 -4.62
CA GLY A 210 -24.34 3.02 -5.34
C GLY A 210 -23.20 2.91 -6.36
N GLY A 211 -22.79 1.67 -6.63
CA GLY A 211 -21.70 1.36 -7.54
C GLY A 211 -22.15 0.58 -8.76
N VAL A 212 -21.19 0.32 -9.65
CA VAL A 212 -21.39 -0.46 -10.89
C VAL A 212 -21.34 -1.96 -10.63
N PHE A 213 -20.47 -2.40 -9.71
CA PHE A 213 -20.18 -3.81 -9.47
C PHE A 213 -21.07 -4.48 -8.41
N SER A 214 -21.91 -3.73 -7.71
CA SER A 214 -22.88 -4.28 -6.76
C SER A 214 -24.24 -4.51 -7.41
N ARG A 215 -24.95 -5.55 -6.97
CA ARG A 215 -26.33 -5.81 -7.39
C ARG A 215 -27.27 -4.87 -6.63
N ASN A 216 -28.36 -4.46 -7.28
CA ASN A 216 -29.44 -3.69 -6.64
C ASN A 216 -29.03 -2.31 -6.08
N THR A 217 -27.98 -1.69 -6.64
CA THR A 217 -27.59 -0.31 -6.34
C THR A 217 -27.49 0.51 -7.62
N THR A 218 -27.74 1.82 -7.55
CA THR A 218 -27.63 2.72 -8.72
C THR A 218 -26.48 3.72 -8.55
N PRO A 219 -25.57 3.86 -9.52
CA PRO A 219 -24.56 4.93 -9.51
C PRO A 219 -25.18 6.31 -9.28
N GLY A 220 -24.61 7.05 -8.33
CA GLY A 220 -25.10 8.39 -7.95
C GLY A 220 -26.26 8.40 -6.95
N GLN A 221 -26.92 7.26 -6.68
CA GLN A 221 -27.89 7.17 -5.59
C GLN A 221 -27.14 7.16 -4.25
N GLN A 222 -27.45 8.12 -3.38
CA GLN A 222 -26.88 8.23 -2.04
C GLN A 222 -27.20 7.00 -1.17
N GLN A 223 -26.21 6.54 -0.40
CA GLN A 223 -26.33 5.36 0.47
C GLN A 223 -26.16 5.63 1.95
N LEU A 224 -25.44 6.70 2.32
CA LEU A 224 -25.26 7.14 3.70
C LEU A 224 -25.79 8.56 3.84
N SER A 225 -26.42 8.87 4.97
CA SER A 225 -26.81 10.23 5.34
C SER A 225 -25.57 11.11 5.59
N GLU A 226 -25.76 12.42 5.55
CA GLU A 226 -24.70 13.38 5.88
C GLU A 226 -24.21 13.19 7.34
N GLU A 227 -25.13 12.91 8.26
CA GLU A 227 -24.79 12.66 9.68
C GLU A 227 -23.90 11.42 9.84
N GLU A 228 -24.19 10.35 9.11
CA GLU A 228 -23.37 9.14 9.08
C GLU A 228 -21.99 9.40 8.48
N LEU A 229 -21.90 10.10 7.35
CA LEU A 229 -20.63 10.44 6.72
C LEU A 229 -19.78 11.36 7.62
N ALA A 230 -20.39 12.35 8.26
CA ALA A 230 -19.72 13.24 9.21
C ALA A 230 -19.20 12.47 10.43
N ALA A 231 -19.97 11.52 10.94
CA ALA A 231 -19.57 10.69 12.07
C ALA A 231 -18.38 9.78 11.73
N ILE A 232 -18.33 9.23 10.51
CA ILE A 232 -17.17 8.47 10.04
C ILE A 232 -15.95 9.38 9.93
N ALA A 233 -16.09 10.55 9.31
CA ALA A 233 -14.98 11.48 9.08
C ALA A 233 -14.38 12.03 10.38
N ASP A 234 -15.21 12.29 11.40
CA ASP A 234 -14.78 12.78 12.71
C ASP A 234 -14.04 11.71 13.54
N GLU A 235 -14.36 10.43 13.32
CA GLU A 235 -13.74 9.32 14.05
C GLU A 235 -12.44 8.80 13.41
N ALA A 236 -12.27 9.00 12.11
CA ALA A 236 -11.14 8.52 11.29
C ALA A 236 -9.83 9.23 11.63
#